data_AF-A0A2N3DH07-F1
#
_entry.id   AF-A0A2N3DH07-F1
#
_cell.length_a   1.000
_cell.length_b   1.000
_cell.length_c   1.000
_cell.angle_alpha   90.00
_cell.angle_beta   90.00
_cell.angle_gamma   90.00
#
_symmetry.space_group_name_H-M   'P 1'
#
loop_
_entity.id
_entity.type
_entity.pdbx_description
1 polymer ?
#
loop_
_entity_poly.entity_id
_entity_poly.type
_entity_poly.pdbx_seq_one_letter_code
_entity_poly.pdbx_strand_id
1 'polypeptide(L)' 'AKLLRGELDVATASMAKYWVTELQGEVVDKCLQLHGGAGYINEYPIAKMYRDARITRIFGGSNEVMKMLIARSM' A
#
# COMPACT_ATOMS: atom_id res chain seq x y z
N ALA A 1 -15.11 3.17 10.56
CA ALA A 1 -16.25 3.87 11.17
C ALA A 1 -16.54 5.23 10.51
N LYS A 2 -15.60 6.19 10.45
CA LYS A 2 -15.79 7.52 9.81
C LYS A 2 -16.33 7.46 8.37
N LEU A 3 -15.77 6.60 7.51
CA LEU A 3 -16.23 6.42 6.11
C LEU A 3 -17.71 6.06 6.02
N LEU A 4 -18.18 5.10 6.84
CA LEU A 4 -19.57 4.64 6.81
C LEU A 4 -20.56 5.70 7.30
N ARG A 5 -20.10 6.70 8.07
CA ARG A 5 -20.91 7.84 8.52
C ARG A 5 -20.84 9.04 7.58
N GLY A 6 -20.07 8.96 6.49
CA GLY A 6 -19.84 10.11 5.59
C GLY A 6 -18.92 11.19 6.16
N GLU A 7 -18.21 10.90 7.25
CA GLU A 7 -17.34 11.83 7.99
C GLU A 7 -15.85 11.65 7.63
N LEU A 8 -15.54 11.02 6.50
CA LEU A 8 -14.14 10.78 6.12
C LEU A 8 -13.53 12.07 5.58
N ASP A 9 -12.64 12.67 6.37
CA ASP A 9 -11.80 13.79 5.95
C ASP A 9 -10.59 13.33 5.12
N VAL A 10 -10.01 14.28 4.36
CA VAL A 10 -8.87 14.04 3.47
C VAL A 10 -7.66 13.52 4.24
N ALA A 11 -7.37 14.08 5.41
CA ALA A 11 -6.22 13.70 6.22
C ALA A 11 -6.30 12.23 6.65
N THR A 12 -7.44 11.80 7.19
CA THR A 12 -7.70 10.43 7.62
C THR A 12 -7.64 9.47 6.43
N ALA A 13 -8.18 9.86 5.27
CA ALA A 13 -8.10 9.07 4.05
C ALA A 13 -6.64 8.89 3.58
N SER A 14 -5.85 9.98 3.60
CA SER A 14 -4.43 9.96 3.26
C SER A 14 -3.61 9.11 4.24
N MET A 15 -3.88 9.18 5.55
CA MET A 15 -3.27 8.31 6.57
C MET A 15 -3.55 6.84 6.27
N ALA A 16 -4.81 6.50 6.00
CA ALA A 16 -5.21 5.13 5.70
C ALA A 16 -4.50 4.61 4.45
N LYS A 17 -4.53 5.36 3.34
CA LYS A 17 -3.87 4.96 2.08
C LYS A 17 -2.36 4.80 2.24
N TYR A 18 -1.70 5.75 2.89
CA TYR A 18 -0.28 5.66 3.19
C TYR A 18 0.05 4.39 3.97
N TRP A 19 -0.62 4.19 5.11
CA TRP A 19 -0.35 3.07 6.01
C TRP A 19 -0.56 1.71 5.34
N VAL A 20 -1.72 1.49 4.71
CA VAL A 20 -2.05 0.17 4.15
C VAL A 20 -1.18 -0.19 2.95
N THR A 21 -0.75 0.78 2.15
CA THR A 21 0.12 0.51 0.98
C THR A 21 1.56 0.27 1.37
N GLU A 22 2.07 0.93 2.42
CA GLU A 22 3.37 0.57 3.01
C GLU A 22 3.34 -0.86 3.55
N LEU A 23 2.34 -1.16 4.40
CA LEU A 23 2.16 -2.47 5.02
C LEU A 23 2.00 -3.58 3.97
N GLN A 24 1.20 -3.35 2.91
CA GLN A 24 1.03 -4.32 1.83
C GLN A 24 2.38 -4.72 1.24
N GLY A 25 3.24 -3.74 0.94
CA GLY A 25 4.52 -4.04 0.34
C GLY A 25 5.51 -4.69 1.31
N GLU A 26 5.45 -4.41 2.62
CA GLU A 26 6.24 -5.14 3.62
C GLU A 26 5.80 -6.61 3.75
N VAL A 27 4.48 -6.85 3.76
CA VAL A 27 3.93 -8.19 3.90
C VAL A 27 4.24 -9.04 2.68
N VAL A 28 4.00 -8.52 1.48
CA VAL A 28 4.23 -9.29 0.24
C VAL A 28 5.71 -9.59 0.02
N ASP A 29 6.61 -8.70 0.43
CA ASP A 29 8.06 -8.91 0.38
C ASP A 29 8.48 -10.08 1.28
N LYS A 30 7.99 -10.11 2.53
CA LYS A 30 8.19 -11.24 3.44
C LYS A 30 7.61 -12.54 2.87
N CYS A 31 6.43 -12.48 2.26
CA CYS A 31 5.84 -13.66 1.61
C CYS A 31 6.70 -14.15 0.44
N LEU A 32 7.23 -13.25 -0.40
CA LEU A 32 8.13 -13.61 -1.49
C LEU A 32 9.40 -14.29 -0.96
N GLN A 33 9.99 -13.74 0.11
CA GLN A 33 11.17 -14.33 0.76
C GLN A 33 10.95 -15.78 1.18
N LEU A 34 9.75 -16.14 1.68
CA LEU A 34 9.40 -17.52 2.04
C LEU A 34 9.30 -18.47 0.84
N HIS A 35 9.00 -17.95 -0.35
CA HIS A 35 8.94 -18.75 -1.58
C HIS A 35 10.33 -18.93 -2.22
N GLY A 36 11.36 -18.23 -1.75
CA GLY A 36 12.72 -18.30 -2.29
C GLY A 36 12.77 -17.97 -3.78
N GLY A 37 13.60 -18.70 -4.55
CA GLY A 37 13.74 -18.48 -5.99
C GLY A 37 12.44 -18.70 -6.78
N ALA A 38 11.56 -19.60 -6.31
CA ALA A 38 10.25 -19.82 -6.93
C ALA A 38 9.36 -18.56 -6.85
N GLY A 39 9.60 -17.68 -5.87
CA GLY A 39 8.90 -16.41 -5.72
C GLY A 39 9.07 -15.45 -6.90
N TYR A 40 10.06 -15.68 -7.77
CA TYR A 40 10.31 -14.89 -8.98
C TYR A 40 9.77 -15.54 -10.28
N ILE A 41 9.21 -16.75 -10.20
CA ILE A 41 8.70 -17.50 -11.34
C ILE A 41 7.21 -17.17 -11.51
N ASN A 42 6.80 -16.71 -12.70
CA ASN A 42 5.47 -16.11 -12.92
C ASN A 42 4.30 -17.10 -12.77
N GLU A 43 4.58 -18.40 -12.83
CA GLU A 43 3.63 -19.49 -12.58
C GLU A 43 3.18 -19.53 -11.11
N TYR A 44 3.97 -18.97 -10.19
CA TYR A 44 3.58 -18.82 -8.79
C TYR A 44 2.88 -17.47 -8.57
N PRO A 45 1.68 -17.44 -7.96
CA PRO A 45 0.90 -16.20 -7.76
C PRO A 45 1.66 -15.07 -7.03
N ILE A 46 2.59 -15.42 -6.14
CA ILE A 46 3.39 -14.46 -5.37
C ILE A 46 4.20 -13.52 -6.25
N ALA A 47 4.71 -13.99 -7.40
CA ALA A 47 5.50 -13.17 -8.32
C ALA A 47 4.68 -12.01 -8.90
N LYS A 48 3.40 -12.28 -9.23
CA LYS A 48 2.46 -11.24 -9.67
C LYS A 48 2.07 -10.34 -8.51
N MET A 49 1.75 -10.89 -7.34
CA MET A 49 1.35 -10.11 -6.17
C MET A 49 2.43 -9.10 -5.76
N TYR A 50 3.70 -9.50 -5.77
CA TYR A 50 4.82 -8.61 -5.46
C TYR A 50 4.92 -7.43 -6.44
N ARG A 51 4.83 -7.71 -7.76
CA ARG A 51 4.84 -6.66 -8.79
C ARG A 51 3.63 -5.73 -8.68
N ASP A 52 2.45 -6.29 -8.46
CA ASP A 52 1.20 -5.52 -8.32
C ASP A 52 1.21 -4.67 -7.05
N ALA A 53 1.79 -5.14 -5.94
CA ALA A 53 1.89 -4.35 -4.71
C ALA A 53 2.77 -3.10 -4.89
N ARG A 54 3.72 -3.10 -5.82
CA ARG A 54 4.63 -1.95 -6.00
C ARG A 54 3.89 -0.69 -6.47
N ILE A 55 2.86 -0.83 -7.32
CA ILE A 55 2.15 0.34 -7.88
C ILE A 55 1.28 1.05 -6.85
N THR A 56 0.88 0.36 -5.77
CA THR A 56 -0.11 0.90 -4.82
C THR A 56 0.39 2.12 -4.04
N ARG A 57 1.72 2.22 -3.86
CA ARG A 57 2.39 3.39 -3.28
C ARG A 57 2.46 4.60 -4.23
N ILE A 58 2.12 4.45 -5.51
CA ILE A 58 2.27 5.47 -6.56
C ILE A 58 0.91 5.99 -7.04
N PHE A 59 0.02 5.08 -7.45
CA PHE A 59 -1.25 5.47 -8.07
C PHE A 59 -2.22 6.12 -7.07
N GLY A 60 -3.18 6.91 -7.55
CA GLY A 60 -4.09 7.65 -6.67
C GLY A 60 -3.40 8.64 -5.72
N GLY A 61 -2.15 9.02 -6.05
CA GLY A 61 -1.28 9.88 -5.25
C GLY A 61 -0.17 9.09 -4.55
N SER A 62 1.08 9.54 -4.69
CA SER A 62 2.22 8.85 -4.07
C SER A 62 2.16 8.90 -2.54
N ASN A 63 2.88 8.01 -1.87
CA ASN A 63 2.95 8.03 -0.41
C ASN A 63 3.56 9.33 0.14
N GLU A 64 4.43 9.99 -0.61
CA GLU A 64 4.98 11.32 -0.29
C GLU A 64 3.89 12.40 -0.38
N VAL A 65 3.00 12.32 -1.38
CA VAL A 65 1.83 13.20 -1.47
C VAL A 65 0.90 12.99 -0.28
N MET A 66 0.65 11.72 0.11
CA MET A 66 -0.16 11.44 1.30
C MET A 66 0.45 12.02 2.57
N LYS A 67 1.76 11.84 2.78
CA LYS A 67 2.49 12.44 3.91
C LYS A 67 2.37 13.96 3.91
N MET A 68 2.46 14.61 2.74
CA MET A 68 2.29 16.05 2.61
C MET A 68 0.86 16.50 2.95
N LEU A 69 -0.18 15.80 2.50
CA LEU A 69 -1.57 16.09 2.84
C LEU A 69 -1.85 15.93 4.34
N ILE A 70 -1.28 14.90 4.97
CA ILE A 70 -1.34 14.69 6.41
C ILE A 70 -0.67 15.87 7.14
N ALA A 71 0.54 16.24 6.74
CA ALA A 71 1.28 17.34 7.36
C ALA A 71 0.56 18.69 7.26
N ARG A 72 -0.18 18.95 6.18
CA ARG A 72 -0.99 20.17 6.01
C ARG A 72 -2.21 20.26 6.93
N SER A 73 -2.62 19.14 7.52
CA SER A 73 -3.80 19.08 8.40
C SER A 73 -3.47 19.16 9.89
N MET A 74 -2.17 19.22 10.23
CA MET A 74 -1.65 19.39 11.58
C MET A 74 -1.23 20.84 11.80
#